data_AF-I3E5L8-F1
#
_entry.id   AF-I3E5L8-F1
#
_cell.length_a   1.000
_cell.length_b   1.000
_cell.length_c   1.000
_cell.angle_alpha   90.00
_cell.angle_beta   90.00
_cell.angle_gamma   90.00
#
_symmetry.space_group_name_H-M   'P 1'
#
loop_
_entity.id
_entity.type
_entity.pdbx_description
1 polymer ?
#
loop_
_entity_poly.entity_id
_entity_poly.type
_entity_poly.pdbx_seq_one_letter_code
_entity_poly.pdbx_strand_id
1 'polypeptide(L)'
;MGQIQSLFNLLMWIFIVLIVLTLFFLQKGRKRSKKKKKFNRNNGYKPNSFHNNKFSEASIIRASKVFGQVSKCSIAFDTNVLLDYPNIISSVVQNANVMISDKVRKELDKIKDRQEEISKDAAFVLKTISSLHKENKVQIIRYDLNEIEGYGLDKDSNDDVIVGSYLSKAKKGEKVVFITNDSNARTTARVHGLFTLELDWEKEIGTPRKIKSIRNSNVKRPGYAYKLFSLVCFSIAVGVLWSMAYLQSISNVDLVIGETSSSTKASSIAGSAKYVNGNYPYEVKSEYGETFKGKRIGDLGAGAIVDISYNESFGARLLGNYTITMASWFDKDPSEKNNQYKYIIVDSSSKVYEARTVNSEMVTDGTIYIESLDSNIKFINTNGYENIYYTFEEDELKKLDGAELHIVHKVTNKVIQKFPLKVLKK
;
A
#
# COMPACT_ATOMS: atom_id res chain seq x y z
N MET A 1 16.57 40.78 13.90
CA MET A 1 16.33 40.57 12.45
C MET A 1 17.53 40.08 11.65
N GLY A 2 18.71 40.69 11.75
CA GLY A 2 19.86 40.32 10.89
C GLY A 2 20.26 38.84 10.92
N GLN A 3 20.27 38.22 12.11
CA GLN A 3 20.62 36.80 12.25
C GLN A 3 19.60 35.85 11.59
N ILE A 4 18.30 36.16 11.66
CA ILE A 4 17.23 35.36 11.04
C ILE A 4 17.34 35.45 9.51
N GLN A 5 17.59 36.65 8.97
CA GLN A 5 17.78 36.82 7.53
C GLN A 5 19.03 36.08 7.03
N SER A 6 20.14 36.14 7.79
CA SER A 6 21.35 35.37 7.47
C SER A 6 21.08 33.87 7.48
N LEU A 7 20.31 33.37 8.45
CA LEU A 7 19.92 31.96 8.54
C LEU A 7 19.02 31.54 7.38
N PHE A 8 18.03 32.36 7.02
CA PHE A 8 17.15 32.11 5.87
C PHE A 8 17.93 32.05 4.56
N ASN A 9 18.86 33.00 4.34
CA ASN A 9 19.72 33.01 3.17
C ASN A 9 20.62 31.76 3.11
N LEU A 10 21.14 31.30 4.25
CA LEU A 10 21.91 30.06 4.32
C LEU A 10 21.06 28.83 3.94
N LEU A 11 19.84 28.74 4.47
CA LEU A 11 18.90 27.65 4.14
C LEU A 11 18.49 27.66 2.67
N MET A 12 18.29 28.84 2.06
CA MET A 12 18.08 28.98 0.61
C MET A 12 19.22 28.35 -0.19
N TRP A 13 20.48 28.65 0.16
CA TRP A 13 21.63 28.09 -0.54
C TRP A 13 21.73 26.57 -0.40
N ILE A 14 21.48 26.04 0.81
CA ILE A 14 21.44 24.60 1.07
C ILE A 14 20.35 23.93 0.22
N PHE A 15 19.17 24.53 0.15
CA PHE A 15 18.06 24.05 -0.66
C PHE A 15 18.43 23.95 -2.14
N ILE A 16 19.00 25.02 -2.72
CA ILE A 16 19.43 25.05 -4.12
C ILE A 16 20.45 23.94 -4.41
N VAL A 17 21.46 23.77 -3.54
CA VAL A 17 22.47 22.71 -3.69
C VAL A 17 21.85 21.32 -3.68
N LEU A 18 20.91 21.05 -2.76
CA LEU A 18 20.22 19.76 -2.66
C LEU A 18 19.37 19.44 -3.89
N ILE A 19 18.69 20.45 -4.47
CA ILE A 19 17.93 20.29 -5.71
C ILE A 19 18.86 19.95 -6.89
N VAL A 20 19.99 20.65 -7.02
CA VAL A 20 21.00 20.37 -8.07
C VAL A 20 21.55 18.96 -7.93
N LEU A 21 21.90 18.52 -6.72
CA LEU A 21 22.38 17.16 -6.44
C LEU A 21 21.31 16.10 -6.76
N THR A 22 20.05 16.37 -6.41
CA THR A 22 18.91 15.50 -6.71
C THR A 22 18.81 15.24 -8.22
N LEU A 23 18.85 16.30 -9.03
CA LEU A 23 18.79 16.21 -10.49
C LEU A 23 20.02 15.50 -11.08
N PHE A 24 21.22 15.82 -10.58
CA PHE A 24 22.47 15.20 -11.02
C PHE A 24 22.45 13.68 -10.81
N PHE A 25 22.09 13.23 -9.60
CA PHE A 25 22.03 11.81 -9.29
C PHE A 25 20.93 11.09 -10.06
N LEU A 26 19.77 11.72 -10.26
CA LEU A 26 18.69 11.16 -11.06
C LEU A 26 19.14 10.95 -12.53
N GLN A 27 19.78 11.94 -13.13
CA GLN A 27 20.32 11.84 -14.49
C GLN A 27 21.39 10.74 -14.60
N LYS A 28 22.32 10.67 -13.65
CA LYS A 28 23.38 9.64 -13.62
C LYS A 28 22.79 8.23 -13.43
N GLY A 29 21.78 8.10 -12.57
CA GLY A 29 21.01 6.88 -12.38
C GLY A 29 20.31 6.42 -13.67
N ARG A 30 19.65 7.34 -14.39
CA ARG A 30 19.01 7.07 -15.69
C ARG A 30 20.03 6.62 -16.75
N LYS A 31 21.17 7.32 -16.86
CA LYS A 31 22.25 6.96 -17.81
C LYS A 31 22.80 5.55 -17.55
N ARG A 32 23.07 5.18 -16.29
CA ARG A 32 23.55 3.83 -15.92
C ARG A 32 22.52 2.74 -16.20
N SER A 33 21.24 3.01 -15.91
CA SER A 33 20.16 2.06 -16.22
C SER A 33 20.03 1.80 -17.73
N LYS A 34 20.17 2.85 -18.56
CA LYS A 34 20.13 2.73 -20.03
C LYS A 34 21.32 1.94 -20.59
N LYS A 35 22.53 2.15 -20.07
CA LYS A 35 23.74 1.39 -20.49
C LYS A 35 23.58 -0.12 -20.28
N LYS A 36 23.03 -0.57 -19.14
CA LYS A 36 22.77 -2.00 -18.90
C LYS A 36 21.68 -2.57 -19.82
N LYS A 37 20.62 -1.80 -20.10
CA LYS A 37 19.56 -2.22 -21.04
C LYS A 37 20.11 -2.43 -22.45
N LYS A 38 21.06 -1.59 -22.90
CA LYS A 38 21.78 -1.79 -24.18
C LYS A 38 22.73 -2.99 -24.14
N PHE A 39 23.48 -3.19 -23.07
CA PHE A 39 24.37 -4.36 -22.92
C PHE A 39 23.58 -5.69 -22.96
N ASN A 40 22.44 -5.77 -22.28
CA ASN A 40 21.57 -6.95 -22.34
C ASN A 40 20.90 -7.15 -23.71
N ARG A 41 20.70 -6.09 -24.50
CA ARG A 41 20.17 -6.21 -25.87
C ARG A 41 21.22 -6.71 -26.87
N ASN A 42 22.48 -6.32 -26.70
CA ASN A 42 23.55 -6.69 -27.63
C ASN A 42 24.14 -8.09 -27.34
N ASN A 43 24.02 -8.61 -26.12
CA ASN A 43 24.52 -9.95 -25.75
C ASN A 43 23.53 -11.10 -26.01
N GLY A 44 22.73 -11.02 -27.08
CA GLY A 44 22.32 -12.22 -27.83
C GLY A 44 21.60 -13.37 -27.10
N TYR A 45 21.02 -13.18 -25.92
CA TYR A 45 19.95 -14.07 -25.45
C TYR A 45 18.64 -13.43 -25.87
N LYS A 46 18.26 -13.63 -27.13
CA LYS A 46 16.83 -13.69 -27.47
C LYS A 46 16.33 -14.84 -26.59
N PRO A 47 15.45 -14.62 -25.60
CA PRO A 47 14.70 -15.75 -25.08
C PRO A 47 13.99 -16.29 -26.31
N ASN A 48 14.41 -17.45 -26.82
CA ASN A 48 13.55 -18.19 -27.70
C ASN A 48 12.28 -18.36 -26.87
N SER A 49 11.23 -17.66 -27.28
CA SER A 49 9.86 -17.95 -26.91
C SER A 49 9.51 -19.29 -27.55
N PHE A 50 10.20 -20.35 -27.12
CA PHE A 50 9.63 -21.68 -27.16
C PHE A 50 8.64 -21.70 -26.00
N HIS A 51 7.38 -21.44 -26.33
CA HIS A 51 6.26 -22.06 -25.63
C HIS A 51 6.36 -23.58 -25.84
N ASN A 52 7.40 -24.20 -25.30
CA ASN A 52 7.37 -25.64 -25.12
C ASN A 52 6.47 -25.85 -23.92
N ASN A 53 5.23 -26.25 -24.20
CA ASN A 53 4.23 -26.60 -23.19
C ASN A 53 4.60 -27.88 -22.43
N LYS A 54 5.79 -28.45 -22.67
CA LYS A 54 6.30 -29.69 -22.08
C LYS A 54 7.71 -29.50 -21.55
N PHE A 55 8.02 -30.18 -20.46
CA PHE A 55 9.38 -30.33 -19.96
C PHE A 55 10.22 -31.14 -20.93
N SER A 56 11.49 -30.76 -21.15
CA SER A 56 12.46 -31.65 -21.78
C SER A 56 13.04 -32.61 -20.74
N GLU A 57 13.47 -33.81 -21.18
CA GLU A 57 14.15 -34.80 -20.33
C GLU A 57 15.31 -34.17 -19.53
N ALA A 58 16.15 -33.38 -20.20
CA ALA A 58 17.27 -32.68 -19.57
C ALA A 58 16.83 -31.68 -18.49
N SER A 59 15.67 -31.04 -18.66
CA SER A 59 15.08 -30.14 -17.65
C SER A 59 14.64 -30.93 -16.41
N ILE A 60 13.97 -32.07 -16.60
CA ILE A 60 13.55 -32.94 -15.49
C ILE A 60 14.76 -33.48 -14.72
N ILE A 61 15.81 -33.94 -15.42
CA ILE A 61 17.04 -34.42 -14.78
C ILE A 61 17.69 -33.29 -13.97
N ARG A 62 17.79 -32.08 -14.52
CA ARG A 62 18.33 -30.92 -13.78
C ARG A 62 17.47 -30.58 -12.56
N ALA A 63 16.14 -30.61 -12.69
CA ALA A 63 15.23 -30.38 -11.58
C ALA A 63 15.47 -31.42 -10.47
N SER A 64 15.57 -32.70 -10.81
CA SER A 64 15.84 -33.76 -9.83
C SER A 64 17.13 -33.54 -9.04
N LYS A 65 18.19 -33.03 -9.69
CA LYS A 65 19.44 -32.68 -9.02
C LYS A 65 19.27 -31.54 -8.03
N VAL A 66 18.53 -30.50 -8.42
CA VAL A 66 18.29 -29.33 -7.56
C VAL A 66 17.39 -29.70 -6.38
N PHE A 67 16.23 -30.29 -6.65
CA PHE A 67 15.23 -30.59 -5.61
C PHE A 67 15.60 -31.81 -4.76
N GLY A 68 16.20 -32.83 -5.36
CA GLY A 68 16.65 -34.03 -4.66
C GLY A 68 17.84 -33.79 -3.74
N GLN A 69 18.93 -33.22 -4.26
CA GLN A 69 20.17 -33.06 -3.48
C GLN A 69 20.12 -31.89 -2.51
N VAL A 70 19.56 -30.74 -2.91
CA VAL A 70 19.60 -29.52 -2.10
C VAL A 70 18.46 -29.48 -1.09
N SER A 71 17.26 -29.91 -1.49
CA SER A 71 16.04 -29.73 -0.69
C SER A 71 15.53 -31.01 -0.05
N LYS A 72 16.14 -32.17 -0.37
CA LYS A 72 15.72 -33.51 0.03
C LYS A 72 14.26 -33.80 -0.33
N CYS A 73 13.84 -33.38 -1.52
CA CYS A 73 12.50 -33.66 -2.04
C CYS A 73 12.47 -34.97 -2.82
N SER A 74 11.34 -35.67 -2.75
CA SER A 74 11.01 -36.80 -3.62
C SER A 74 10.36 -36.28 -4.92
N ILE A 75 10.73 -36.88 -6.04
CA ILE A 75 10.18 -36.56 -7.35
C ILE A 75 9.07 -37.54 -7.68
N ALA A 76 7.89 -36.99 -8.01
CA ALA A 76 6.69 -37.73 -8.36
C ALA A 76 6.33 -37.49 -9.83
N PHE A 77 5.98 -38.56 -10.55
CA PHE A 77 5.69 -38.51 -11.98
C PHE A 77 4.24 -38.82 -12.31
N ASP A 78 3.77 -38.20 -13.38
CA ASP A 78 2.56 -38.55 -14.11
C ASP A 78 2.85 -39.59 -15.21
N THR A 79 1.84 -40.35 -15.64
CA THR A 79 1.93 -41.39 -16.67
C THR A 79 2.46 -40.82 -17.99
N ASN A 80 1.95 -39.67 -18.42
CA ASN A 80 2.33 -39.04 -19.69
C ASN A 80 3.81 -38.66 -19.74
N VAL A 81 4.38 -38.20 -18.62
CA VAL A 81 5.82 -37.85 -18.56
C VAL A 81 6.69 -39.09 -18.71
N LEU A 82 6.26 -40.22 -18.15
CA LEU A 82 7.00 -41.48 -18.24
C LEU A 82 6.92 -42.08 -19.65
N LEU A 83 5.81 -41.90 -20.35
CA LEU A 83 5.68 -42.33 -21.75
C LEU A 83 6.47 -41.42 -22.69
N ASP A 84 6.44 -40.09 -22.48
CA ASP A 84 7.25 -39.14 -23.25
C ASP A 84 8.77 -39.41 -23.05
N TYR A 85 9.19 -39.85 -21.86
CA TYR A 85 10.59 -40.08 -21.50
C TYR A 85 10.81 -41.43 -20.75
N PRO A 86 10.81 -42.58 -21.44
CA PRO A 86 10.81 -43.90 -20.79
C PRO A 86 12.02 -44.19 -19.88
N ASN A 87 13.17 -43.56 -20.16
CA ASN A 87 14.40 -43.72 -19.39
C ASN A 87 14.54 -42.77 -18.20
N ILE A 88 13.60 -41.84 -18.01
CA ILE A 88 13.77 -40.72 -17.06
C ILE A 88 13.97 -41.18 -15.62
N ILE A 89 13.30 -42.26 -15.21
CA ILE A 89 13.36 -42.78 -13.84
C ILE A 89 14.81 -43.17 -13.49
N SER A 90 15.48 -43.91 -14.37
CA SER A 90 16.87 -44.37 -14.18
C SER A 90 17.85 -43.21 -13.98
N SER A 91 17.60 -42.07 -14.64
CA SER A 91 18.41 -40.85 -14.50
C SER A 91 18.09 -40.07 -13.22
N VAL A 92 16.81 -40.05 -12.82
CA VAL A 92 16.33 -39.26 -11.68
C VAL A 92 16.66 -39.93 -10.34
N VAL A 93 16.61 -41.27 -10.25
CA VAL A 93 16.96 -42.00 -9.01
C VAL A 93 18.42 -41.81 -8.58
N GLN A 94 19.31 -41.39 -9.49
CA GLN A 94 20.69 -41.04 -9.14
C GLN A 94 20.79 -39.73 -8.35
N ASN A 95 19.76 -38.88 -8.42
CA ASN A 95 19.77 -37.51 -7.92
C ASN A 95 18.73 -37.26 -6.81
N ALA A 96 17.63 -38.01 -6.80
CA ALA A 96 16.51 -37.83 -5.89
C ALA A 96 15.78 -39.15 -5.60
N ASN A 97 15.02 -39.20 -4.52
CA ASN A 97 14.05 -40.27 -4.28
C ASN A 97 12.92 -40.17 -5.32
N VAL A 98 12.47 -41.29 -5.86
CA VAL A 98 11.37 -41.32 -6.83
C VAL A 98 10.15 -41.99 -6.23
N MET A 99 9.01 -41.34 -6.42
CA MET A 99 7.69 -41.79 -6.00
C MET A 99 6.81 -42.03 -7.22
N ILE A 100 6.14 -43.17 -7.26
CA ILE A 100 5.19 -43.51 -8.33
C ILE A 100 3.87 -43.92 -7.70
N SER A 101 2.79 -43.24 -8.07
CA SER A 101 1.43 -43.63 -7.70
C SER A 101 1.11 -45.03 -8.25
N ASP A 102 0.49 -45.90 -7.45
CA ASP A 102 -0.03 -47.19 -7.93
C ASP A 102 -1.05 -46.99 -9.06
N LYS A 103 -1.69 -45.81 -9.14
CA LYS A 103 -2.58 -45.46 -10.26
C LYS A 103 -1.79 -45.32 -11.57
N VAL A 104 -0.69 -44.59 -11.58
CA VAL A 104 0.24 -44.46 -12.73
C VAL A 104 0.70 -45.84 -13.18
N ARG A 105 1.10 -46.70 -12.24
CA ARG A 105 1.51 -48.08 -12.56
C ARG A 105 0.40 -48.88 -13.25
N LYS A 106 -0.85 -48.78 -12.75
CA LYS A 106 -2.02 -49.45 -13.35
C LYS A 106 -2.34 -48.91 -14.75
N GLU A 107 -2.15 -47.62 -14.99
CA GLU A 107 -2.35 -47.03 -16.32
C GLU A 107 -1.31 -47.53 -17.32
N LEU A 108 -0.03 -47.53 -16.94
CA LEU A 108 1.02 -48.10 -17.77
C LEU A 108 0.75 -49.57 -18.11
N ASP A 109 0.22 -50.35 -17.16
CA ASP A 109 -0.09 -51.77 -17.40
C ASP A 109 -1.22 -51.94 -18.42
N LYS A 110 -2.26 -51.10 -18.35
CA LYS A 110 -3.32 -51.06 -19.37
C LYS A 110 -2.83 -50.64 -20.75
N ILE A 111 -1.82 -49.77 -20.82
CA ILE A 111 -1.24 -49.29 -22.09
C ILE A 111 -0.34 -50.38 -22.70
N LYS A 112 0.42 -51.10 -21.86
CA LYS A 112 1.31 -52.20 -22.27
C LYS A 112 0.58 -53.30 -23.06
N ASP A 113 -0.68 -53.55 -22.75
CA ASP A 113 -1.47 -54.62 -23.38
C ASP A 113 -2.09 -54.19 -24.74
N ARG A 114 -1.88 -52.95 -25.18
CA ARG A 114 -2.36 -52.44 -26.48
C ARG A 114 -1.41 -52.84 -27.62
N GLN A 115 -1.88 -52.78 -28.87
CA GLN A 115 -1.07 -53.05 -30.08
C GLN A 115 -0.47 -51.76 -30.68
N GLU A 116 0.02 -50.86 -29.83
CA GLU A 116 0.58 -49.57 -30.24
C GLU A 116 2.08 -49.49 -29.96
N GLU A 117 2.80 -48.61 -30.64
CA GLU A 117 4.25 -48.40 -30.42
C GLU A 117 4.55 -47.98 -28.97
N ILE A 118 3.66 -47.17 -28.37
CA ILE A 118 3.71 -46.69 -26.98
C ILE A 118 3.67 -47.85 -25.96
N SER A 119 3.16 -49.02 -26.36
CA SER A 119 3.05 -50.20 -25.49
C SER A 119 4.43 -50.75 -25.11
N LYS A 120 5.44 -50.62 -25.99
CA LYS A 120 6.84 -50.99 -25.70
C LYS A 120 7.44 -50.08 -24.64
N ASP A 121 7.18 -48.79 -24.72
CA ASP A 121 7.64 -47.80 -23.74
C ASP A 121 6.99 -48.03 -22.38
N ALA A 122 5.68 -48.28 -22.35
CA ALA A 122 4.97 -48.66 -21.13
C ALA A 122 5.54 -49.94 -20.49
N ALA A 123 5.79 -50.98 -21.30
CA ALA A 123 6.43 -52.22 -20.84
C ALA A 123 7.81 -51.96 -20.23
N PHE A 124 8.61 -51.13 -20.89
CA PHE A 124 9.95 -50.77 -20.46
C PHE A 124 9.92 -49.98 -19.13
N VAL A 125 9.04 -48.99 -19.01
CA VAL A 125 8.87 -48.19 -17.79
C VAL A 125 8.42 -49.10 -16.63
N LEU A 126 7.45 -49.99 -16.84
CA LEU A 126 7.00 -50.93 -15.80
C LEU A 126 8.12 -51.87 -15.33
N LYS A 127 8.93 -52.39 -16.25
CA LYS A 127 10.09 -53.22 -15.93
C LYS A 127 11.10 -52.42 -15.09
N THR A 128 11.36 -51.17 -15.47
CA THR A 128 12.26 -50.24 -14.78
C THR A 128 11.76 -49.92 -13.37
N ILE A 129 10.48 -49.55 -13.22
CA ILE A 129 9.84 -49.33 -11.91
C ILE A 129 9.98 -50.58 -11.04
N SER A 130 9.69 -51.76 -11.60
CA SER A 130 9.74 -53.03 -10.85
C SER A 130 11.16 -53.37 -10.37
N SER A 131 12.18 -53.18 -11.22
CA SER A 131 13.58 -53.41 -10.85
C SER A 131 14.04 -52.44 -9.76
N LEU A 132 13.80 -51.14 -9.96
CA LEU A 132 14.22 -50.11 -9.02
C LEU A 132 13.44 -50.16 -7.71
N HIS A 133 12.19 -50.64 -7.73
CA HIS A 133 11.42 -50.88 -6.51
C HIS A 133 12.01 -52.04 -5.69
N LYS A 134 12.41 -53.15 -6.33
CA LYS A 134 13.13 -54.25 -5.64
C LYS A 134 14.42 -53.78 -4.98
N GLU A 135 15.08 -52.79 -5.57
CA GLU A 135 16.29 -52.16 -5.04
C GLU A 135 16.00 -51.05 -4.01
N ASN A 136 14.74 -50.82 -3.63
CA ASN A 136 14.29 -49.73 -2.74
C ASN A 136 14.65 -48.31 -3.23
N LYS A 137 14.88 -48.12 -4.54
CA LYS A 137 15.18 -46.82 -5.16
C LYS A 137 13.93 -46.07 -5.62
N VAL A 138 12.84 -46.79 -5.88
CA VAL A 138 11.53 -46.24 -6.25
C VAL A 138 10.49 -46.70 -5.23
N GLN A 139 9.71 -45.75 -4.71
CA GLN A 139 8.60 -46.02 -3.81
C GLN A 139 7.28 -46.03 -4.58
N ILE A 140 6.51 -47.11 -4.46
CA ILE A 140 5.15 -47.19 -4.99
C ILE A 140 4.18 -46.71 -3.91
N ILE A 141 3.38 -45.69 -4.22
CA ILE A 141 2.43 -45.08 -3.30
C ILE A 141 1.03 -45.63 -3.58
N ARG A 142 0.43 -46.27 -2.58
CA ARG A 142 -0.98 -46.66 -2.62
C ARG A 142 -1.86 -45.44 -2.35
N TYR A 143 -3.05 -45.45 -2.94
CA TYR A 143 -4.06 -44.42 -2.74
C TYR A 143 -5.30 -45.01 -2.05
N ASP A 144 -5.97 -44.18 -1.26
CA ASP A 144 -7.27 -44.46 -0.68
C ASP A 144 -8.28 -43.46 -1.29
N LEU A 145 -9.34 -43.99 -1.91
CA LEU A 145 -10.34 -43.18 -2.60
C LEU A 145 -11.12 -42.29 -1.62
N ASN A 146 -11.33 -42.74 -0.37
CA ASN A 146 -12.00 -41.94 0.65
C ASN A 146 -11.12 -40.75 1.08
N GLU A 147 -9.80 -40.98 1.17
CA GLU A 147 -8.83 -39.92 1.48
C GLU A 147 -8.77 -38.89 0.36
N ILE A 148 -8.83 -39.33 -0.90
CA ILE A 148 -8.86 -38.46 -2.10
C ILE A 148 -10.13 -37.61 -2.12
N GLU A 149 -11.29 -38.22 -1.91
CA GLU A 149 -12.58 -37.51 -1.84
C GLU A 149 -12.57 -36.49 -0.68
N GLY A 150 -11.96 -36.84 0.46
CA GLY A 150 -11.74 -35.91 1.58
C GLY A 150 -10.83 -34.72 1.27
N TYR A 151 -10.07 -34.77 0.17
CA TYR A 151 -9.29 -33.63 -0.34
C TYR A 151 -10.06 -32.75 -1.32
N GLY A 152 -11.32 -33.10 -1.63
CA GLY A 152 -12.14 -32.41 -2.63
C GLY A 152 -11.75 -32.74 -4.07
N LEU A 153 -11.09 -33.88 -4.29
CA LEU A 153 -10.67 -34.39 -5.59
C LEU A 153 -11.66 -35.46 -6.09
N ASP A 154 -11.84 -35.54 -7.41
CA ASP A 154 -12.73 -36.53 -8.02
C ASP A 154 -12.07 -37.92 -8.04
N LYS A 155 -12.71 -38.90 -7.38
CA LYS A 155 -12.22 -40.29 -7.30
C LYS A 155 -12.32 -41.06 -8.62
N ASP A 156 -13.17 -40.60 -9.53
CA ASP A 156 -13.36 -41.22 -10.85
C ASP A 156 -12.37 -40.65 -11.88
N SER A 157 -11.82 -39.46 -11.63
CA SER A 157 -10.75 -38.86 -12.42
C SER A 157 -9.40 -39.52 -12.11
N ASN A 158 -8.73 -40.03 -13.15
CA ASN A 158 -7.42 -40.65 -12.97
C ASN A 158 -6.36 -39.65 -12.50
N ASP A 159 -6.35 -38.44 -13.06
CA ASP A 159 -5.40 -37.39 -12.73
C ASP A 159 -5.55 -36.97 -11.27
N ASP A 160 -6.79 -36.80 -10.81
CA ASP A 160 -7.12 -36.45 -9.43
C ASP A 160 -6.68 -37.55 -8.45
N VAL A 161 -6.85 -38.82 -8.81
CA VAL A 161 -6.34 -39.95 -8.01
C VAL A 161 -4.81 -39.95 -7.95
N ILE A 162 -4.11 -39.58 -9.03
CA ILE A 162 -2.65 -39.46 -9.06
C ILE A 162 -2.19 -38.29 -8.17
N VAL A 163 -2.80 -37.12 -8.32
CA VAL A 163 -2.51 -35.93 -7.50
C VAL A 163 -2.80 -36.22 -6.03
N GLY A 164 -3.94 -36.83 -5.72
CA GLY A 164 -4.36 -37.15 -4.36
C GLY A 164 -3.44 -38.14 -3.66
N SER A 165 -2.87 -39.12 -4.39
CA SER A 165 -1.92 -40.07 -3.81
C SER A 165 -0.62 -39.40 -3.37
N TYR A 166 -0.10 -38.46 -4.16
CA TYR A 166 1.08 -37.66 -3.82
C TYR A 166 0.78 -36.62 -2.74
N LEU A 167 -0.41 -36.01 -2.77
CA LEU A 167 -0.88 -35.07 -1.74
C LEU A 167 -1.00 -35.73 -0.36
N SER A 168 -1.44 -37.00 -0.29
CA SER A 168 -1.44 -37.79 0.96
C SER A 168 -0.06 -37.86 1.59
N LYS A 169 1.01 -38.02 0.78
CA LYS A 169 2.39 -37.99 1.28
C LYS A 169 2.83 -36.60 1.70
N ALA A 170 2.49 -35.58 0.91
CA ALA A 170 2.78 -34.19 1.25
C ALA A 170 2.16 -33.78 2.59
N LYS A 171 0.90 -34.14 2.83
CA LYS A 171 0.20 -33.87 4.10
C LYS A 171 0.77 -34.63 5.30
N LYS A 172 1.44 -35.77 5.06
CA LYS A 172 2.20 -36.53 6.07
C LYS A 172 3.60 -35.94 6.32
N GLY A 173 3.91 -34.77 5.74
CA GLY A 173 5.16 -34.04 5.94
C GLY A 173 6.27 -34.41 4.95
N GLU A 174 6.00 -35.28 3.98
CA GLU A 174 6.99 -35.62 2.95
C GLU A 174 7.09 -34.48 1.92
N LYS A 175 8.31 -34.10 1.51
CA LYS A 175 8.49 -33.08 0.48
C LYS A 175 8.38 -33.70 -0.90
N VAL A 176 7.25 -33.47 -1.58
CA VAL A 176 6.97 -34.05 -2.90
C VAL A 176 6.97 -32.97 -3.97
N VAL A 177 7.69 -33.19 -5.07
CA VAL A 177 7.65 -32.36 -6.28
C VAL A 177 6.97 -33.16 -7.38
N PHE A 178 5.76 -32.74 -7.76
CA PHE A 178 5.00 -33.38 -8.83
C PHE A 178 5.40 -32.81 -10.21
N ILE A 179 5.72 -33.70 -11.15
CA ILE A 179 6.11 -33.37 -12.51
C ILE A 179 5.06 -33.95 -13.46
N THR A 180 4.35 -33.05 -14.15
CA THR A 180 3.41 -33.38 -15.22
C THR A 180 3.54 -32.39 -16.37
N ASN A 181 3.34 -32.87 -17.60
CA ASN A 181 3.21 -32.05 -18.78
C ASN A 181 1.76 -31.55 -18.98
N ASP A 182 0.77 -32.17 -18.32
CA ASP A 182 -0.63 -31.79 -18.42
C ASP A 182 -0.93 -30.52 -17.62
N SER A 183 -1.56 -29.53 -18.27
CA SER A 183 -1.97 -28.29 -17.61
C SER A 183 -3.07 -28.49 -16.57
N ASN A 184 -3.98 -29.44 -16.79
CA ASN A 184 -5.11 -29.70 -15.90
C ASN A 184 -4.60 -30.34 -14.62
N ALA A 185 -3.85 -31.45 -14.71
CA ALA A 185 -3.24 -32.09 -13.55
C ALA A 185 -2.32 -31.15 -12.76
N ARG A 186 -1.56 -30.28 -13.46
CA ARG A 186 -0.73 -29.24 -12.80
C ARG A 186 -1.59 -28.22 -12.04
N THR A 187 -2.69 -27.77 -12.63
CA THR A 187 -3.59 -26.80 -12.01
C THR A 187 -4.29 -27.40 -10.80
N THR A 188 -4.80 -28.63 -10.91
CA THR A 188 -5.40 -29.38 -9.81
C THR A 188 -4.42 -29.52 -8.66
N ALA A 189 -3.21 -30.04 -8.91
CA ALA A 189 -2.19 -30.16 -7.87
C ALA A 189 -1.88 -28.83 -7.16
N ARG A 190 -1.79 -27.72 -7.91
CA ARG A 190 -1.55 -26.39 -7.35
C ARG A 190 -2.69 -25.93 -6.44
N VAL A 191 -3.94 -26.10 -6.87
CA VAL A 191 -5.13 -25.70 -6.09
C VAL A 191 -5.18 -26.43 -4.75
N HIS A 192 -4.79 -27.70 -4.72
CA HIS A 192 -4.79 -28.52 -3.51
C HIS A 192 -3.48 -28.44 -2.71
N GLY A 193 -2.56 -27.54 -3.07
CA GLY A 193 -1.33 -27.26 -2.32
C GLY A 193 -0.21 -28.30 -2.49
N LEU A 194 -0.30 -29.18 -3.49
CA LEU A 194 0.82 -30.05 -3.87
C LEU A 194 1.83 -29.24 -4.69
N PHE A 195 3.10 -29.29 -4.32
CA PHE A 195 4.14 -28.56 -5.04
C PHE A 195 4.36 -29.15 -6.43
N THR A 196 4.06 -28.36 -7.46
CA THR A 196 4.23 -28.71 -8.87
C THR A 196 5.47 -28.05 -9.45
N LEU A 197 6.24 -28.79 -10.24
CA LEU A 197 7.31 -28.19 -11.04
C LEU A 197 6.67 -27.33 -12.15
N GLU A 198 7.08 -26.07 -12.25
CA GLU A 198 6.65 -25.16 -13.31
C GLU A 198 7.56 -25.24 -14.54
N LEU A 199 7.02 -25.03 -15.74
CA LEU A 199 7.77 -25.15 -17.00
C LEU A 199 8.97 -24.19 -17.08
N ASP A 200 8.91 -23.07 -16.38
CA ASP A 200 9.96 -22.06 -16.31
C ASP A 200 10.75 -22.05 -15.00
N TRP A 201 10.73 -23.15 -14.24
CA TRP A 201 11.46 -23.31 -12.97
C TRP A 201 12.95 -22.93 -13.07
N GLU A 202 13.58 -23.14 -14.24
CA GLU A 202 14.98 -22.78 -14.46
C GLU A 202 15.22 -21.26 -14.39
N LYS A 203 14.22 -20.45 -14.77
CA LYS A 203 14.27 -18.99 -14.67
C LYS A 203 14.10 -18.55 -13.22
N GLU A 204 13.24 -19.24 -12.47
CA GLU A 204 12.93 -18.92 -11.08
C GLU A 204 14.08 -19.25 -10.14
N ILE A 205 14.68 -20.43 -10.28
CA ILE A 205 15.80 -20.87 -9.43
C ILE A 205 17.11 -20.17 -9.82
N GLY A 206 17.22 -19.75 -11.09
CA GLY A 206 18.48 -19.27 -11.64
C GLY A 206 19.51 -20.39 -11.70
N THR A 207 20.43 -20.31 -12.66
CA THR A 207 21.45 -21.35 -12.86
C THR A 207 22.19 -21.70 -11.55
N PRO A 208 22.58 -22.98 -11.31
CA PRO A 208 23.17 -23.44 -10.04
C PRO A 208 24.46 -22.70 -9.62
N ARG A 209 25.12 -21.95 -10.52
CA ARG A 209 26.20 -21.01 -10.17
C ARG A 209 25.73 -19.83 -9.28
N LYS A 210 24.44 -19.49 -9.26
CA LYS A 210 23.85 -18.43 -8.41
C LYS A 210 23.50 -18.90 -7.00
N ILE A 211 23.39 -20.19 -6.72
CA ILE A 211 23.00 -20.67 -5.38
C ILE A 211 24.10 -20.34 -4.34
N LYS A 212 25.39 -20.31 -4.74
CA LYS A 212 26.47 -19.78 -3.90
C LYS A 212 26.48 -18.26 -3.75
N SER A 213 25.85 -17.49 -4.65
CA SER A 213 25.74 -16.03 -4.51
C SER A 213 24.47 -15.59 -3.79
N ILE A 214 23.44 -16.42 -3.62
CA ILE A 214 22.22 -16.03 -2.91
C ILE A 214 22.47 -15.84 -1.40
N ARG A 215 23.49 -16.48 -0.82
CA ARG A 215 23.93 -16.18 0.56
C ARG A 215 24.68 -14.84 0.70
N ASN A 216 25.05 -14.15 -0.38
CA ASN A 216 25.86 -12.92 -0.31
C ASN A 216 25.62 -11.87 -1.42
N SER A 217 24.56 -11.97 -2.22
CA SER A 217 24.32 -11.02 -3.30
C SER A 217 23.22 -10.05 -2.93
N ASN A 218 23.65 -8.96 -2.30
CA ASN A 218 23.01 -7.66 -2.49
C ASN A 218 22.73 -7.50 -3.99
N VAL A 219 21.47 -7.58 -4.39
CA VAL A 219 21.03 -7.42 -5.77
C VAL A 219 21.39 -5.99 -6.19
N LYS A 220 22.60 -5.79 -6.74
CA LYS A 220 23.07 -4.50 -7.22
C LYS A 220 22.28 -4.13 -8.47
N ARG A 221 21.11 -3.52 -8.28
CA ARG A 221 20.34 -2.84 -9.33
C ARG A 221 21.17 -1.63 -9.78
N PRO A 222 21.73 -1.62 -11.00
CA PRO A 222 22.62 -0.55 -11.41
C PRO A 222 21.84 0.74 -11.59
N GLY A 223 22.35 1.81 -10.98
CA GLY A 223 21.65 3.08 -10.89
C GLY A 223 20.70 3.20 -9.69
N TYR A 224 20.45 2.12 -8.94
CA TYR A 224 19.58 2.18 -7.75
C TYR A 224 20.17 3.05 -6.65
N ALA A 225 21.45 2.90 -6.33
CA ALA A 225 22.14 3.77 -5.37
C ALA A 225 21.98 5.25 -5.75
N TYR A 226 22.17 5.60 -7.03
CA TYR A 226 21.98 6.98 -7.51
C TYR A 226 20.53 7.46 -7.40
N LYS A 227 19.54 6.61 -7.66
CA LYS A 227 18.13 6.94 -7.46
C LYS A 227 17.81 7.12 -5.98
N LEU A 228 18.39 6.29 -5.11
CA LEU A 228 18.22 6.39 -3.66
C LEU A 228 18.84 7.68 -3.13
N PHE A 229 20.08 8.01 -3.53
CA PHE A 229 20.70 9.29 -3.19
C PHE A 229 19.88 10.48 -3.67
N SER A 230 19.32 10.42 -4.88
CA SER A 230 18.40 11.45 -5.38
C SER A 230 17.16 11.60 -4.49
N LEU A 231 16.55 10.49 -4.04
CA LEU A 231 15.41 10.50 -3.13
C LEU A 231 15.76 11.10 -1.76
N VAL A 232 16.92 10.74 -1.21
CA VAL A 232 17.41 11.26 0.07
C VAL A 232 17.66 12.77 -0.02
N CYS A 233 18.37 13.24 -1.05
CA CYS A 233 18.60 14.67 -1.27
C CYS A 233 17.29 15.45 -1.42
N PHE A 234 16.32 14.89 -2.15
CA PHE A 234 15.00 15.51 -2.33
C PHE A 234 14.24 15.62 -1.00
N SER A 235 14.26 14.56 -0.19
CA SER A 235 13.58 14.54 1.12
C SER A 235 14.16 15.59 2.07
N ILE A 236 15.49 15.72 2.10
CA ILE A 236 16.16 16.77 2.89
C ILE A 236 15.79 18.15 2.37
N ALA A 237 15.73 18.36 1.05
CA ALA A 237 15.34 19.64 0.46
C ALA A 237 13.92 20.06 0.89
N VAL A 238 12.98 19.11 0.94
CA VAL A 238 11.61 19.37 1.44
C VAL A 238 11.62 19.78 2.92
N GLY A 239 12.42 19.12 3.75
CA GLY A 239 12.56 19.49 5.18
C GLY A 239 13.16 20.89 5.38
N VAL A 240 14.15 21.25 4.57
CA VAL A 240 14.72 22.61 4.56
C VAL A 240 13.65 23.63 4.16
N LEU A 241 12.87 23.36 3.12
CA LEU A 241 11.81 24.24 2.66
C LEU A 241 10.73 24.45 3.73
N TRP A 242 10.35 23.40 4.45
CA TRP A 242 9.45 23.51 5.61
C TRP A 242 10.02 24.36 6.74
N SER A 243 11.30 24.18 7.05
CA SER A 243 11.99 24.98 8.08
C SER A 243 12.03 26.46 7.72
N MET A 244 12.20 26.77 6.42
CA MET A 244 12.17 28.13 5.91
C MET A 244 10.78 28.77 6.02
N ALA A 245 9.73 28.02 5.68
CA ALA A 245 8.35 28.48 5.84
C ALA A 245 8.04 28.77 7.33
N TYR A 246 8.50 27.91 8.23
CA TYR A 246 8.38 28.11 9.67
C TYR A 246 9.12 29.35 10.16
N LEU A 247 10.38 29.55 9.75
CA LEU A 247 11.12 30.77 10.11
C LEU A 247 10.46 32.05 9.59
N GLN A 248 9.88 31.98 8.39
CA GLN A 248 9.12 33.10 7.83
C GLN A 248 7.87 33.41 8.66
N SER A 249 7.17 32.39 9.16
CA SER A 249 6.03 32.59 10.07
C SER A 249 6.45 33.27 11.38
N ILE A 250 7.58 32.87 12.00
CA ILE A 250 8.09 33.51 13.22
C ILE A 250 8.47 34.97 12.97
N SER A 251 9.13 35.26 11.84
CA SER A 251 9.53 36.64 11.53
C SER A 251 8.35 37.58 11.34
N ASN A 252 7.19 37.04 10.95
CA ASN A 252 5.95 37.82 10.85
C ASN A 252 5.34 38.07 12.24
N VAL A 253 5.45 37.12 13.17
CA VAL A 253 4.93 37.24 14.55
C VAL A 253 5.71 38.28 15.38
N ASP A 254 7.04 38.33 15.28
CA ASP A 254 7.85 39.33 16.00
C ASP A 254 7.63 40.76 15.50
N LEU A 255 7.08 40.95 14.30
CA LEU A 255 6.72 42.25 13.75
C LEU A 255 5.41 42.80 14.36
N VAL A 256 4.61 41.93 14.99
CA VAL A 256 3.32 42.25 15.61
C VAL A 256 3.45 42.44 17.13
N ILE A 257 4.44 41.81 17.78
CA ILE A 257 4.62 41.88 19.25
C ILE A 257 5.46 43.10 19.70
N GLY A 258 5.96 43.90 18.75
CA GLY A 258 6.73 45.11 19.01
C GLY A 258 5.96 46.32 19.54
N GLU A 259 4.90 46.17 20.34
CA GLU A 259 4.28 47.25 21.12
C GLU A 259 3.18 46.72 22.07
N THR A 260 3.49 45.85 23.03
CA THR A 260 2.66 45.68 24.26
C THR A 260 3.31 44.71 25.23
N SER A 261 4.21 45.21 26.06
CA SER A 261 4.57 44.54 27.30
C SER A 261 3.52 44.87 28.36
N SER A 262 2.64 43.91 28.67
CA SER A 262 1.96 43.88 29.97
C SER A 262 2.02 42.47 30.56
N SER A 263 2.40 42.42 31.84
CA SER A 263 2.62 41.22 32.63
C SER A 263 1.29 40.55 32.99
N THR A 264 1.18 39.24 32.83
CA THR A 264 0.04 38.47 33.35
C THR A 264 0.51 37.41 34.34
N LYS A 265 0.08 37.59 35.59
CA LYS A 265 0.11 36.56 36.64
C LYS A 265 -0.91 35.46 36.29
N ALA A 266 -0.52 34.22 36.56
CA ALA A 266 -1.40 33.06 36.45
C ALA A 266 -2.54 33.12 37.47
N SER A 267 -3.79 33.01 37.00
CA SER A 267 -4.95 32.69 37.84
C SER A 267 -5.55 31.36 37.38
N SER A 268 -5.62 30.41 38.30
CA SER A 268 -6.39 29.18 38.17
C SER A 268 -7.88 29.49 38.22
N ILE A 269 -8.62 29.19 37.16
CA ILE A 269 -10.09 29.19 37.19
C ILE A 269 -10.60 27.91 36.52
N ALA A 270 -11.07 26.99 37.36
CA ALA A 270 -12.00 25.95 36.97
C ALA A 270 -13.41 26.56 36.89
N GLY A 271 -14.02 26.53 35.71
CA GLY A 271 -15.39 27.02 35.53
C GLY A 271 -16.03 26.40 34.29
N SER A 272 -16.97 25.48 34.51
CA SER A 272 -17.87 24.96 33.48
C SER A 272 -18.66 26.11 32.83
N ALA A 273 -18.77 26.10 31.49
CA ALA A 273 -19.43 27.13 30.70
C ALA A 273 -20.83 27.49 31.24
N LYS A 274 -21.07 28.77 31.55
CA LYS A 274 -22.39 29.28 31.96
C LYS A 274 -23.20 29.67 30.72
N TYR A 275 -24.34 29.02 30.53
CA TYR A 275 -25.37 29.40 29.58
C TYR A 275 -25.94 30.80 29.90
N VAL A 276 -26.01 31.70 28.92
CA VAL A 276 -26.62 33.03 29.06
C VAL A 276 -28.00 33.02 28.40
N ASN A 277 -29.01 33.53 29.10
CA ASN A 277 -30.41 33.48 28.67
C ASN A 277 -30.71 34.59 27.64
N GLY A 278 -31.06 34.23 26.40
CA GLY A 278 -31.41 35.14 25.30
C GLY A 278 -31.46 34.43 23.93
N ASN A 279 -32.02 35.08 22.90
CA ASN A 279 -32.22 34.52 21.54
C ASN A 279 -30.96 34.00 20.83
N TYR A 280 -29.78 34.22 21.41
CA TYR A 280 -28.50 33.62 21.02
C TYR A 280 -27.78 33.19 22.32
N PRO A 281 -27.97 31.95 22.81
CA PRO A 281 -27.41 31.54 24.11
C PRO A 281 -25.90 31.25 24.08
N TYR A 282 -25.26 31.46 22.93
CA TYR A 282 -23.86 31.15 22.66
C TYR A 282 -23.16 32.43 22.20
N GLU A 283 -22.43 33.07 23.10
CA GLU A 283 -21.67 34.28 22.83
C GLU A 283 -20.20 33.99 23.10
N VAL A 284 -19.36 34.10 22.07
CA VAL A 284 -17.92 34.01 22.21
C VAL A 284 -17.37 35.43 22.30
N LYS A 285 -16.51 35.68 23.31
CA LYS A 285 -15.78 36.93 23.45
C LYS A 285 -14.30 36.71 23.19
N SER A 286 -13.70 37.56 22.36
CA SER A 286 -12.24 37.66 22.29
C SER A 286 -11.71 38.40 23.52
N GLU A 287 -10.42 38.25 23.80
CA GLU A 287 -9.74 39.02 24.86
C GLU A 287 -9.76 40.54 24.61
N TYR A 288 -9.96 40.96 23.36
CA TYR A 288 -10.13 42.37 22.98
C TYR A 288 -11.57 42.89 23.15
N GLY A 289 -12.49 42.06 23.64
CA GLY A 289 -13.88 42.43 23.90
C GLY A 289 -14.81 42.33 22.69
N GLU A 290 -14.31 41.85 21.54
CA GLU A 290 -15.16 41.57 20.39
C GLU A 290 -16.09 40.40 20.70
N THR A 291 -17.31 40.49 20.18
CA THR A 291 -18.39 39.57 20.54
C THR A 291 -18.94 38.90 19.29
N PHE A 292 -18.90 37.57 19.28
CA PHE A 292 -19.34 36.73 18.17
C PHE A 292 -20.58 35.95 18.58
N LYS A 293 -21.65 36.07 17.79
CA LYS A 293 -22.94 35.41 18.06
C LYS A 293 -22.95 34.02 17.46
N GLY A 294 -23.03 33.02 18.31
CA GLY A 294 -23.17 31.62 17.94
C GLY A 294 -24.63 31.21 17.70
N LYS A 295 -24.81 30.09 17.00
CA LYS A 295 -26.11 29.45 16.78
C LYS A 295 -26.02 27.98 17.13
N ARG A 296 -27.13 27.41 17.59
CA ARG A 296 -27.25 25.97 17.85
C ARG A 296 -27.16 25.19 16.53
N ILE A 297 -26.42 24.09 16.54
CA ILE A 297 -26.16 23.21 15.39
C ILE A 297 -26.73 21.83 15.72
N GLY A 298 -28.05 21.68 15.58
CA GLY A 298 -28.74 20.43 15.88
C GLY A 298 -28.58 19.98 17.34
N ASP A 299 -28.31 18.68 17.52
CA ASP A 299 -28.10 18.00 18.79
C ASP A 299 -26.62 17.84 19.18
N LEU A 300 -25.69 18.37 18.38
CA LEU A 300 -24.24 18.23 18.61
C LEU A 300 -23.60 19.47 19.25
N GLY A 301 -24.42 20.50 19.50
CA GLY A 301 -24.05 21.68 20.27
C GLY A 301 -24.25 22.98 19.50
N ALA A 302 -23.25 23.85 19.47
CA ALA A 302 -23.35 25.17 18.85
C ALA A 302 -22.04 25.63 18.21
N GLY A 303 -22.09 26.68 17.39
CA GLY A 303 -20.90 27.29 16.83
C GLY A 303 -21.08 28.75 16.44
N ALA A 304 -19.98 29.50 16.43
CA ALA A 304 -19.89 30.89 16.01
C ALA A 304 -18.71 31.06 15.06
N ILE A 305 -18.89 31.73 13.91
CA ILE A 305 -17.77 32.11 13.05
C ILE A 305 -17.00 33.22 13.76
N VAL A 306 -15.72 32.97 14.02
CA VAL A 306 -14.82 33.91 14.70
C VAL A 306 -13.73 34.43 13.79
N ASP A 307 -13.40 33.71 12.71
CA ASP A 307 -12.45 34.16 11.71
C ASP A 307 -12.76 33.59 10.31
N ILE A 308 -12.35 34.34 9.30
CA ILE A 308 -12.36 33.96 7.88
C ILE A 308 -11.06 34.45 7.26
N SER A 309 -10.19 33.54 6.85
CA SER A 309 -8.87 33.87 6.32
C SER A 309 -8.63 33.30 4.92
N TYR A 310 -7.81 34.00 4.13
CA TYR A 310 -7.41 33.59 2.78
C TYR A 310 -5.89 33.64 2.64
N ASN A 311 -5.29 32.54 2.14
CA ASN A 311 -3.84 32.39 2.02
C ASN A 311 -3.46 31.89 0.61
N GLU A 312 -2.67 32.67 -0.12
CA GLU A 312 -2.27 32.36 -1.50
C GLU A 312 -1.07 31.42 -1.61
N SER A 313 -0.45 31.06 -0.48
CA SER A 313 0.74 30.22 -0.49
C SER A 313 0.48 28.90 -1.22
N PHE A 314 1.54 28.38 -1.83
CA PHE A 314 1.46 27.12 -2.57
C PHE A 314 0.89 25.97 -1.72
N GLY A 315 1.24 25.91 -0.42
CA GLY A 315 0.69 24.93 0.52
C GLY A 315 -0.81 25.12 0.76
N ALA A 316 -1.27 26.35 0.92
CA ALA A 316 -2.68 26.68 1.08
C ALA A 316 -3.50 26.31 -0.16
N ARG A 317 -3.00 26.52 -1.39
CA ARG A 317 -3.68 26.04 -2.61
C ARG A 317 -3.89 24.52 -2.64
N LEU A 318 -2.99 23.75 -2.02
CA LEU A 318 -3.10 22.29 -1.95
C LEU A 318 -4.05 21.79 -0.87
N LEU A 319 -4.17 22.49 0.26
CA LEU A 319 -4.95 22.03 1.43
C LEU A 319 -6.29 22.77 1.58
N GLY A 320 -6.43 23.92 0.96
CA GLY A 320 -7.54 24.86 1.10
C GLY A 320 -6.99 26.27 1.34
N ASN A 321 -7.19 27.17 0.38
CA ASN A 321 -6.70 28.54 0.45
C ASN A 321 -7.67 29.50 1.13
N TYR A 322 -8.86 29.04 1.48
CA TYR A 322 -9.87 29.80 2.23
C TYR A 322 -10.28 29.00 3.46
N THR A 323 -10.10 29.58 4.65
CA THR A 323 -10.37 28.91 5.92
C THR A 323 -11.46 29.67 6.67
N ILE A 324 -12.49 28.96 7.12
CA ILE A 324 -13.47 29.49 8.07
C ILE A 324 -13.19 28.85 9.42
N THR A 325 -12.95 29.67 10.43
CA THR A 325 -12.73 29.21 11.80
C THR A 325 -13.98 29.45 12.64
N MET A 326 -14.48 28.38 13.26
CA MET A 326 -15.63 28.40 14.14
C MET A 326 -15.24 28.07 15.57
N ALA A 327 -15.55 28.95 16.53
CA ALA A 327 -15.59 28.57 17.93
C ALA A 327 -16.82 27.69 18.16
N SER A 328 -16.64 26.55 18.84
CA SER A 328 -17.63 25.49 18.95
C SER A 328 -17.89 25.08 20.39
N TRP A 329 -19.16 24.83 20.67
CA TRP A 329 -19.62 24.16 21.87
C TRP A 329 -20.01 22.75 21.49
N PHE A 330 -19.16 21.79 21.78
CA PHE A 330 -19.40 20.39 21.53
C PHE A 330 -20.15 19.77 22.72
N ASP A 331 -21.36 19.25 22.45
CA ASP A 331 -22.13 18.46 23.43
C ASP A 331 -21.68 16.98 23.43
N LYS A 332 -21.02 16.54 22.35
CA LYS A 332 -20.49 15.18 22.12
C LYS A 332 -19.10 15.25 21.49
N ASP A 333 -18.45 14.12 21.29
CA ASP A 333 -17.14 14.06 20.61
C ASP A 333 -17.22 14.72 19.20
N PRO A 334 -16.30 15.63 18.83
CA PRO A 334 -16.30 16.30 17.52
C PRO A 334 -16.27 15.34 16.33
N SER A 335 -15.71 14.13 16.50
CA SER A 335 -15.68 13.10 15.45
C SER A 335 -17.08 12.62 15.06
N GLU A 336 -18.04 12.58 16.00
CA GLU A 336 -19.44 12.25 15.70
C GLU A 336 -20.07 13.32 14.80
N LYS A 337 -19.76 14.60 15.06
CA LYS A 337 -20.22 15.73 14.25
C LYS A 337 -19.70 15.66 12.83
N ASN A 338 -18.41 15.37 12.67
CA ASN A 338 -17.78 15.23 11.36
C ASN A 338 -18.32 14.02 10.57
N ASN A 339 -18.88 13.01 11.24
CA ASN A 339 -19.54 11.88 10.56
C ASN A 339 -20.97 12.19 10.10
N GLN A 340 -21.69 13.06 10.81
CA GLN A 340 -23.11 13.35 10.53
C GLN A 340 -23.31 14.56 9.62
N TYR A 341 -22.44 15.58 9.73
CA TYR A 341 -22.61 16.85 9.04
C TYR A 341 -21.50 17.10 8.02
N LYS A 342 -21.84 17.86 6.97
CA LYS A 342 -20.89 18.47 6.05
C LYS A 342 -21.12 19.97 5.97
N TYR A 343 -20.06 20.68 5.62
CA TYR A 343 -20.05 22.13 5.51
C TYR A 343 -20.03 22.49 4.03
N ILE A 344 -20.98 23.32 3.61
CA ILE A 344 -21.04 23.85 2.25
C ILE A 344 -21.20 25.37 2.29
N ILE A 345 -20.57 26.08 1.37
CA ILE A 345 -20.83 27.49 1.12
C ILE A 345 -21.78 27.59 -0.07
N VAL A 346 -22.83 28.39 0.08
CA VAL A 346 -23.74 28.74 -1.01
C VAL A 346 -23.54 30.22 -1.32
N ASP A 347 -23.07 30.52 -2.52
CA ASP A 347 -22.84 31.90 -2.94
C ASP A 347 -24.15 32.61 -3.36
N SER A 348 -24.05 33.90 -3.67
CA SER A 348 -25.20 34.71 -4.10
C SER A 348 -25.84 34.23 -5.42
N SER A 349 -25.13 33.44 -6.22
CA SER A 349 -25.61 32.81 -7.45
C SER A 349 -26.19 31.41 -7.22
N SER A 350 -26.31 30.97 -5.96
CA SER A 350 -26.70 29.61 -5.56
C SER A 350 -25.71 28.51 -5.97
N LYS A 351 -24.47 28.86 -6.31
CA LYS A 351 -23.41 27.87 -6.52
C LYS A 351 -22.96 27.31 -5.17
N VAL A 352 -22.78 25.99 -5.13
CA VAL A 352 -22.43 25.25 -3.91
C VAL A 352 -20.96 24.87 -3.93
N TYR A 353 -20.26 25.13 -2.82
CA TYR A 353 -18.87 24.79 -2.59
C TYR A 353 -18.79 23.88 -1.36
N GLU A 354 -18.27 22.66 -1.52
CA GLU A 354 -18.13 21.71 -0.40
C GLU A 354 -16.76 21.84 0.27
N ALA A 355 -16.74 21.77 1.61
CA ALA A 355 -15.49 21.82 2.37
C ALA A 355 -14.61 20.62 2.02
N ARG A 356 -13.31 20.87 1.82
CA ARG A 356 -12.32 19.85 1.49
C ARG A 356 -11.91 19.03 2.70
N THR A 357 -11.67 19.73 3.80
CA THR A 357 -11.23 19.17 5.07
C THR A 357 -11.84 19.97 6.20
N VAL A 358 -12.14 19.30 7.31
CA VAL A 358 -12.56 19.91 8.57
C VAL A 358 -11.64 19.38 9.66
N ASN A 359 -10.94 20.27 10.33
CA ASN A 359 -10.15 19.94 11.51
C ASN A 359 -10.90 20.46 12.73
N SER A 360 -11.30 19.56 13.62
CA SER A 360 -12.03 19.91 14.84
C SER A 360 -11.20 19.50 16.05
N GLU A 361 -11.10 20.39 17.03
CA GLU A 361 -10.38 20.11 18.27
C GLU A 361 -11.23 20.54 19.47
N MET A 362 -11.33 19.65 20.46
CA MET A 362 -11.99 19.91 21.73
C MET A 362 -10.92 20.28 22.76
N VAL A 363 -11.11 21.40 23.45
CA VAL A 363 -10.18 21.90 24.47
C VAL A 363 -10.84 21.80 25.84
N THR A 364 -10.16 21.13 26.77
CA THR A 364 -10.73 20.76 28.08
C THR A 364 -10.66 21.88 29.13
N ASP A 365 -9.83 22.91 28.93
CA ASP A 365 -9.62 23.99 29.88
C ASP A 365 -10.59 25.19 29.69
N GLY A 366 -11.51 25.10 28.73
CA GLY A 366 -12.50 26.14 28.42
C GLY A 366 -11.92 27.42 27.81
N THR A 367 -10.65 27.40 27.42
CA THR A 367 -9.94 28.48 26.74
C THR A 367 -9.43 27.97 25.39
N ILE A 368 -9.68 28.71 24.32
CA ILE A 368 -9.17 28.32 23.00
C ILE A 368 -8.25 29.40 22.49
N TYR A 369 -7.08 28.96 22.03
CA TYR A 369 -6.17 29.76 21.23
C TYR A 369 -6.37 29.36 19.78
N ILE A 370 -6.80 30.31 18.96
CA ILE A 370 -7.03 30.07 17.53
C ILE A 370 -5.87 30.70 16.77
N GLU A 371 -5.04 29.86 16.16
CA GLU A 371 -3.83 30.29 15.44
C GLU A 371 -4.13 31.09 14.15
N SER A 372 -5.39 31.22 13.72
CA SER A 372 -5.72 31.78 12.40
C SER A 372 -5.67 33.31 12.29
N LEU A 373 -5.42 34.04 13.39
CA LEU A 373 -5.52 35.51 13.46
C LEU A 373 -4.19 36.26 13.69
N ASP A 374 -3.04 35.72 13.27
CA ASP A 374 -1.69 36.31 13.50
C ASP A 374 -1.39 36.66 14.98
N SER A 375 -2.26 36.23 15.89
CA SER A 375 -2.26 36.49 17.32
C SER A 375 -3.00 35.33 17.98
N ASN A 376 -2.45 34.80 19.07
CA ASN A 376 -3.06 33.74 19.87
C ASN A 376 -4.27 34.30 20.62
N ILE A 377 -5.34 34.63 19.90
CA ILE A 377 -6.51 35.27 20.50
C ILE A 377 -7.19 34.28 21.41
N LYS A 378 -7.31 34.68 22.68
CA LYS A 378 -8.02 33.91 23.68
C LYS A 378 -9.53 34.08 23.51
N PHE A 379 -10.23 32.98 23.27
CA PHE A 379 -11.69 32.93 23.27
C PHE A 379 -12.23 32.31 24.56
N ILE A 380 -13.12 33.02 25.23
CA ILE A 380 -13.73 32.60 26.50
C ILE A 380 -15.11 32.00 26.24
N ASN A 381 -15.52 31.04 27.08
CA ASN A 381 -16.83 30.36 27.04
C ASN A 381 -17.04 29.47 25.82
N THR A 382 -16.03 28.73 25.37
CA THR A 382 -16.13 27.72 24.29
C THR A 382 -15.29 26.50 24.66
N ASN A 383 -15.63 25.30 24.17
CA ASN A 383 -14.93 24.05 24.53
C ASN A 383 -14.29 23.35 23.32
N GLY A 384 -14.31 23.96 22.15
CA GLY A 384 -13.51 23.54 21.01
C GLY A 384 -13.62 24.49 19.82
N TYR A 385 -12.88 24.18 18.75
CA TYR A 385 -12.94 24.96 17.52
C TYR A 385 -12.92 24.04 16.30
N GLU A 386 -13.29 24.61 15.16
CA GLU A 386 -13.29 23.93 13.87
C GLU A 386 -12.67 24.84 12.81
N ASN A 387 -11.68 24.33 12.09
CA ASN A 387 -11.12 24.95 10.89
C ASN A 387 -11.68 24.23 9.66
N ILE A 388 -12.41 24.97 8.84
CA ILE A 388 -13.09 24.44 7.66
C ILE A 388 -12.41 24.99 6.42
N TYR A 389 -11.83 24.10 5.61
CA TYR A 389 -10.96 24.46 4.49
C TYR A 389 -11.67 24.32 3.14
N TYR A 390 -11.57 25.37 2.32
CA TYR A 390 -12.10 25.44 0.96
C TYR A 390 -11.01 25.82 -0.04
N THR A 391 -11.19 25.47 -1.30
CA THR A 391 -10.33 25.89 -2.40
C THR A 391 -11.13 26.79 -3.35
N PHE A 392 -10.69 28.03 -3.50
CA PHE A 392 -11.28 29.02 -4.41
C PHE A 392 -10.23 29.60 -5.34
N GLU A 393 -10.60 29.89 -6.58
CA GLU A 393 -9.81 30.76 -7.43
C GLU A 393 -10.04 32.24 -7.06
N GLU A 394 -9.10 33.13 -7.41
CA GLU A 394 -9.14 34.55 -7.01
C GLU A 394 -10.41 35.27 -7.51
N ASP A 395 -10.93 34.89 -8.68
CA ASP A 395 -12.15 35.44 -9.25
C ASP A 395 -13.43 34.95 -8.55
N GLU A 396 -13.37 33.80 -7.88
CA GLU A 396 -14.48 33.24 -7.10
C GLU A 396 -14.64 33.90 -5.74
N LEU A 397 -13.56 34.41 -5.14
CA LEU A 397 -13.62 35.11 -3.84
C LEU A 397 -14.56 36.30 -3.86
N LYS A 398 -14.65 37.01 -4.98
CA LYS A 398 -15.56 38.15 -5.15
C LYS A 398 -17.04 37.75 -5.08
N LYS A 399 -17.35 36.48 -5.39
CA LYS A 399 -18.72 35.94 -5.36
C LYS A 399 -19.14 35.53 -3.94
N LEU A 400 -18.18 35.43 -3.01
CA LEU A 400 -18.44 35.09 -1.62
C LEU A 400 -19.05 36.24 -0.81
N ASP A 401 -19.08 37.46 -1.36
CA ASP A 401 -19.78 38.57 -0.72
C ASP A 401 -21.28 38.28 -0.66
N GLY A 402 -21.83 38.22 0.55
CA GLY A 402 -23.21 37.79 0.80
C GLY A 402 -23.46 36.29 0.74
N ALA A 403 -22.42 35.45 0.64
CA ALA A 403 -22.58 34.00 0.71
C ALA A 403 -23.01 33.52 2.11
N GLU A 404 -23.52 32.30 2.18
CA GLU A 404 -23.88 31.64 3.44
C GLU A 404 -23.11 30.32 3.61
N LEU A 405 -22.54 30.11 4.79
CA LEU A 405 -22.09 28.79 5.23
C LEU A 405 -23.30 28.01 5.73
N HIS A 406 -23.57 26.86 5.12
CA HIS A 406 -24.61 25.92 5.48
C HIS A 406 -23.98 24.68 6.11
N ILE A 407 -24.50 24.29 7.28
CA ILE A 407 -24.22 23.01 7.90
C ILE A 407 -25.34 22.07 7.50
N VAL A 408 -25.00 20.99 6.80
CA VAL A 408 -25.94 20.09 6.15
C VAL A 408 -25.77 18.68 6.69
N HIS A 409 -26.88 18.02 7.01
CA HIS A 409 -26.85 16.61 7.39
C HIS A 409 -26.50 15.74 6.19
N LYS A 410 -25.42 14.95 6.28
CA LYS A 410 -24.87 14.16 5.15
C LYS A 410 -25.85 13.19 4.53
N VAL A 411 -26.69 12.54 5.35
CA VAL A 411 -27.68 11.56 4.87
C VAL A 411 -28.94 12.21 4.31
N THR A 412 -29.56 13.14 5.05
CA THR A 412 -30.86 13.72 4.66
C THR A 412 -30.72 14.93 3.73
N ASN A 413 -29.51 15.47 3.56
CA ASN A 413 -29.23 16.74 2.87
C ASN A 413 -30.04 17.94 3.41
N LYS A 414 -30.60 17.83 4.62
CA LYS A 414 -31.32 18.92 5.26
C LYS A 414 -30.32 19.95 5.79
N VAL A 415 -30.55 21.22 5.47
CA VAL A 415 -29.81 22.35 6.07
C VAL A 415 -30.21 22.45 7.53
N ILE A 416 -29.23 22.26 8.42
CA ILE A 416 -29.38 22.32 9.86
C ILE A 416 -29.24 23.74 10.35
N GLN A 417 -28.21 24.44 9.88
CA GLN A 417 -27.93 25.81 10.30
C GLN A 417 -27.24 26.60 9.19
N LYS A 418 -27.50 27.92 9.18
CA LYS A 418 -26.92 28.90 8.27
C LYS A 418 -26.16 30.00 9.01
N PHE A 419 -25.00 30.38 8.47
CA PHE A 419 -24.19 31.49 8.93
C PHE A 419 -23.88 32.42 7.76
N PRO A 420 -24.18 33.72 7.84
CA PRO A 420 -23.79 34.66 6.81
C PRO A 420 -22.27 34.80 6.79
N LEU A 421 -21.68 34.74 5.60
CA LEU A 421 -20.27 35.04 5.39
C LEU A 421 -20.14 36.51 5.03
N LYS A 422 -19.33 37.23 5.82
CA LYS A 422 -18.90 38.57 5.47
C LYS A 422 -17.46 38.44 4.99
N VAL A 423 -17.24 38.59 3.69
CA VAL A 423 -15.88 38.60 3.16
C VAL A 423 -15.16 39.78 3.80
N LEU A 424 -14.08 39.49 4.55
CA LEU A 424 -13.19 40.52 5.02
C LEU A 424 -12.56 41.15 3.78
N LYS A 425 -12.89 42.41 3.50
CA LYS A 425 -12.17 43.19 2.48
C LYS A 425 -10.73 43.28 2.98
N LYS A 426 -9.81 42.74 2.17
CA LYS A 426 -8.37 42.88 2.37
C LYS A 426 -7.98 44.35 2.52
#